data_AF-A0ABD0MGB9-F1
#
_entry.id   AF-A0ABD0MGB9-F1
#
_cell.length_a   1.000
_cell.length_b   1.000
_cell.length_c   1.000
_cell.angle_alpha   90.00
_cell.angle_beta   90.00
_cell.angle_gamma   90.00
#
_symmetry.space_group_name_H-M   'P 1'
#
loop_
_entity.id
_entity.type
_entity.pdbx_description
1 polymer ?
#
loop_
_entity_poly.entity_id
_entity_poly.type
_entity_poly.pdbx_seq_one_letter_code
_entity_poly.pdbx_strand_id
1 'polypeptide(L)'
;MASVKQLLYDTLDDLEEEKLKRFKSYLRGYGHIPVSVLEKAGATDTVDQMLDRFGPENAVKITLDILKKMNQNHLSEQLESKLTK
;
A
#
# COMPACT_ATOMS: atom_id res chain seq x y z
N MET A 1 -3.91 -5.72 19.02
CA MET A 1 -4.04 -4.66 18.00
C MET A 1 -3.03 -4.95 16.91
N ALA A 2 -3.47 -5.32 15.71
CA ALA A 2 -2.55 -5.42 14.58
C ALA A 2 -2.07 -3.99 14.24
N SER A 3 -0.77 -3.80 14.10
CA SER A 3 -0.25 -2.48 13.70
C SER A 3 -0.69 -2.19 12.27
N VAL A 4 -0.96 -0.92 11.96
CA VAL A 4 -1.26 -0.45 10.59
C VAL A 4 -0.27 -1.01 9.57
N LYS A 5 1.01 -1.07 9.97
CA LYS A 5 2.09 -1.71 9.21
C LYS A 5 1.80 -3.16 8.80
N GLN A 6 1.39 -4.00 9.75
CA GLN A 6 1.09 -5.40 9.46
C GLN A 6 -0.14 -5.54 8.56
N LEU A 7 -1.17 -4.71 8.76
CA LEU A 7 -2.37 -4.74 7.91
C LEU A 7 -2.04 -4.40 6.45
N LEU A 8 -1.22 -3.37 6.25
CA LEU A 8 -0.73 -2.98 4.94
C LEU A 8 0.16 -4.05 4.31
N TYR A 9 1.04 -4.68 5.10
CA TYR A 9 1.85 -5.81 4.60
C TYR A 9 0.99 -6.96 4.11
N ASP A 10 0.06 -7.45 4.94
CA ASP A 10 -0.85 -8.54 4.60
C ASP A 10 -1.61 -8.25 3.30
N THR A 11 -2.04 -6.99 3.14
CA THR A 11 -2.80 -6.54 1.96
C THR A 11 -1.91 -6.45 0.72
N LEU A 12 -0.66 -5.97 0.85
CA LEU A 12 0.28 -5.88 -0.27
C LEU A 12 0.94 -7.22 -0.61
N ASP A 13 1.00 -8.16 0.33
CA ASP A 13 1.50 -9.52 0.14
C ASP A 13 0.49 -10.39 -0.63
N ASP A 14 -0.81 -10.19 -0.39
CA ASP A 14 -1.90 -10.81 -1.17
C ASP A 14 -1.97 -10.26 -2.61
N LEU A 15 -1.36 -9.10 -2.89
CA LEU A 15 -1.24 -8.59 -4.25
C LEU A 15 -0.18 -9.37 -5.03
N GLU A 16 -0.61 -9.93 -6.15
CA GLU A 16 0.29 -10.51 -7.15
C GLU A 16 1.34 -9.51 -7.65
N GLU A 17 2.51 -10.00 -8.07
CA GLU A 17 3.65 -9.15 -8.46
C GLU A 17 3.30 -8.12 -9.56
N GLU A 18 2.42 -8.47 -10.50
CA GLU A 18 1.92 -7.56 -11.53
C GLU A 18 1.07 -6.41 -10.94
N LYS A 19 0.18 -6.73 -9.99
CA LYS A 19 -0.64 -5.74 -9.30
C LYS A 19 0.22 -4.87 -8.41
N LEU A 20 1.22 -5.44 -7.74
CA LEU A 20 2.19 -4.69 -6.94
C LEU A 20 3.00 -3.71 -7.81
N LYS A 21 3.43 -4.12 -9.03
CA LYS A 21 4.06 -3.20 -9.99
C LYS A 21 3.13 -2.04 -10.38
N ARG A 22 1.85 -2.32 -10.62
CA ARG A 22 0.85 -1.25 -10.86
C ARG A 22 0.67 -0.37 -9.63
N PHE A 23 0.60 -0.95 -8.43
CA PHE A 23 0.44 -0.23 -7.17
C PHE A 23 1.56 0.78 -6.98
N LYS A 24 2.80 0.33 -7.15
CA LYS A 24 4.00 1.16 -7.14
C LYS A 24 3.92 2.29 -8.17
N SER A 25 3.47 1.99 -9.39
CA SER A 25 3.30 3.01 -10.44
C SER A 25 2.31 4.11 -10.02
N TYR A 26 1.18 3.75 -9.39
CA TYR A 26 0.26 4.74 -8.83
C TYR A 26 0.87 5.48 -7.64
N LEU A 27 1.53 4.78 -6.73
CA LEU A 27 2.16 5.34 -5.53
C LEU A 27 3.21 6.40 -5.89
N ARG A 28 3.95 6.23 -6.99
CA ARG A 28 4.85 7.24 -7.55
C ARG A 28 4.17 8.58 -7.82
N GLY A 29 2.86 8.58 -8.10
CA GLY A 29 2.07 9.80 -8.29
C GLY A 29 1.69 10.51 -6.98
N TYR A 30 1.72 9.83 -5.84
CA TYR A 30 1.35 10.40 -4.53
C TYR A 30 2.54 10.98 -3.76
N GLY A 31 3.78 10.68 -4.15
CA GLY A 31 4.94 11.26 -3.50
C GLY A 31 6.22 11.19 -4.31
N HIS A 32 7.20 12.00 -3.92
CA HIS A 32 8.56 12.03 -4.47
C HIS A 32 9.38 10.79 -4.08
N ILE A 33 8.80 9.59 -4.14
CA ILE A 33 9.57 8.36 -3.95
C ILE A 33 10.37 8.08 -5.22
N PRO A 34 11.71 7.90 -5.11
CA PRO A 34 12.53 7.63 -6.28
C PRO A 34 12.09 6.33 -6.93
N VAL A 35 11.92 6.36 -8.25
CA VAL A 35 11.52 5.21 -9.08
C VAL A 35 12.45 4.04 -8.86
N SER A 36 13.75 4.31 -8.84
CA SER A 36 14.80 3.30 -8.66
C SER A 36 14.68 2.55 -7.34
N VAL A 37 14.08 3.18 -6.32
CA VAL A 37 13.82 2.54 -5.03
C VAL A 37 12.53 1.74 -5.11
N LEU A 38 11.47 2.29 -5.67
CA LEU A 38 10.17 1.61 -5.83
C LEU A 38 10.26 0.36 -6.71
N GLU A 39 11.05 0.40 -7.78
CA GLU A 39 11.25 -0.73 -8.69
C GLU A 39 11.87 -1.92 -7.96
N LYS A 40 12.82 -1.67 -7.05
CA LYS A 40 13.51 -2.70 -6.26
C LYS A 40 12.80 -3.05 -4.95
N ALA A 41 11.95 -2.16 -4.43
CA ALA A 41 11.24 -2.33 -3.17
C ALA A 41 10.31 -3.55 -3.21
N GLY A 42 10.31 -4.40 -2.19
CA GLY A 42 9.26 -5.41 -2.03
C GLY A 42 7.92 -4.81 -1.62
N ALA A 43 6.91 -5.65 -1.41
CA ALA A 43 5.66 -5.26 -0.75
C ALA A 43 5.94 -4.61 0.63
N THR A 44 6.84 -5.22 1.38
CA THR A 44 7.32 -4.76 2.69
C THR A 44 8.05 -3.41 2.62
N ASP A 45 9.07 -3.27 1.77
CA ASP A 45 9.75 -1.96 1.61
C ASP A 45 8.78 -0.86 1.19
N THR A 46 7.83 -1.16 0.30
CA THR A 46 6.85 -0.17 -0.17
C THR A 46 6.01 0.35 0.98
N VAL A 47 5.50 -0.54 1.84
CA VAL A 47 4.73 -0.15 3.03
C VAL A 47 5.58 0.63 4.03
N ASP A 48 6.82 0.21 4.31
CA ASP A 48 7.71 0.97 5.19
C ASP A 48 7.94 2.38 4.68
N GLN A 49 8.20 2.55 3.38
CA GLN A 49 8.34 3.87 2.78
C GLN A 49 7.07 4.70 2.87
N MET A 50 5.90 4.08 2.73
CA MET A 50 4.64 4.80 2.88
C MET A 50 4.43 5.28 4.32
N LEU A 51 4.75 4.42 5.30
CA LEU A 51 4.63 4.75 6.72
C LEU A 51 5.62 5.82 7.15
N ASP A 52 6.87 5.72 6.71
CA ASP A 52 7.94 6.68 7.03
C ASP A 52 7.61 8.06 6.46
N ARG A 53 7.05 8.10 5.24
CA ARG A 53 6.93 9.35 4.49
C ARG A 53 5.59 10.05 4.62
N PHE A 54 4.51 9.28 4.72
CA PHE A 54 3.16 9.82 4.84
C PHE A 54 2.60 9.66 6.27
N GLY A 55 3.17 8.76 7.06
CA GLY A 55 2.63 8.37 8.35
C GLY A 55 1.57 7.26 8.24
N PRO A 56 1.26 6.57 9.34
CA PRO A 56 0.35 5.42 9.35
C PRO A 56 -1.04 5.72 8.82
N GLU A 57 -1.64 6.86 9.20
CA GLU A 57 -2.99 7.22 8.77
C GLU A 57 -3.08 7.53 7.27
N ASN A 58 -2.09 8.26 6.73
CA ASN A 58 -2.08 8.60 5.31
C ASN A 58 -1.65 7.43 4.43
N ALA A 59 -0.71 6.60 4.89
CA ALA A 59 -0.32 5.38 4.20
C ALA A 59 -1.54 4.48 3.94
N VAL A 60 -2.41 4.33 4.94
CA VAL A 60 -3.68 3.61 4.79
C VAL A 60 -4.57 4.25 3.72
N LYS A 61 -4.82 5.56 3.81
CA LYS A 61 -5.69 6.26 2.86
C LYS A 61 -5.19 6.13 1.43
N ILE A 62 -3.89 6.28 1.21
CA ILE A 62 -3.25 6.14 -0.10
C ILE A 62 -3.40 4.69 -0.60
N THR A 63 -3.12 3.70 0.24
CA THR A 63 -3.28 2.29 -0.14
C THR A 63 -4.71 1.97 -0.56
N LEU A 64 -5.70 2.42 0.21
CA LEU A 64 -7.12 2.23 -0.11
C LEU A 64 -7.51 2.89 -1.44
N ASP A 65 -7.07 4.13 -1.67
CA ASP A 65 -7.36 4.86 -2.91
C ASP A 65 -6.73 4.17 -4.12
N ILE A 66 -5.46 3.73 -4.01
CA ILE A 66 -4.78 3.01 -5.08
C ILE A 66 -5.48 1.68 -5.35
N LEU A 67 -5.78 0.89 -4.32
CA LEU A 67 -6.48 -0.40 -4.44
C LEU A 67 -7.83 -0.23 -5.18
N LYS A 68 -8.61 0.81 -4.84
CA LYS A 68 -9.86 1.14 -5.53
C LYS A 68 -9.61 1.51 -7.00
N LYS A 69 -8.58 2.31 -7.29
CA LYS A 69 -8.21 2.69 -8.68
C LYS A 69 -7.80 1.51 -9.56
N MET A 70 -7.16 0.50 -8.98
CA MET A 70 -6.78 -0.72 -9.70
C MET A 70 -7.86 -1.81 -9.67
N ASN A 71 -9.08 -1.46 -9.25
CA ASN A 71 -10.23 -2.37 -9.15
C ASN A 71 -9.99 -3.56 -8.20
N GLN A 72 -9.13 -3.38 -7.18
CA GLN A 72 -8.92 -4.31 -6.06
C GLN A 72 -9.80 -3.90 -4.87
N ASN A 73 -11.09 -3.69 -5.15
CA ASN A 73 -12.07 -3.24 -4.15
C ASN A 73 -12.15 -4.20 -2.96
N HIS A 74 -12.08 -5.50 -3.23
CA HIS A 74 -12.09 -6.55 -2.20
C HIS A 74 -10.96 -6.36 -1.17
N LEU A 75 -9.74 -6.09 -1.62
CA LEU A 75 -8.60 -5.86 -0.73
C LEU A 75 -8.75 -4.53 0.03
N SER A 76 -9.33 -3.51 -0.61
CA SER A 76 -9.60 -2.24 0.07
C SER A 76 -10.62 -2.41 1.21
N GLU A 77 -11.69 -3.19 0.98
CA GLU A 77 -12.73 -3.45 1.98
C GLU A 77 -12.18 -4.30 3.14
N GLN A 78 -11.35 -5.30 2.84
CA GLN A 78 -10.66 -6.07 3.88
C GLN A 78 -9.78 -5.17 4.75
N LEU A 79 -9.01 -4.27 4.13
CA LEU A 79 -8.14 -3.34 4.85
C LEU A 79 -8.97 -2.37 5.71
N GLU A 80 -10.04 -1.75 5.18
CA GLU A 80 -10.95 -0.88 5.95
C GLU A 80 -11.61 -1.62 7.13
N SER A 81 -12.04 -2.86 6.90
CA SER A 81 -12.64 -3.70 7.94
C SER A 81 -11.67 -4.00 9.09
N LYS A 82 -10.41 -4.31 8.76
CA LYS A 82 -9.36 -4.56 9.77
C LYS A 82 -8.95 -3.30 10.55
N LEU A 83 -9.19 -2.11 10.02
CA LEU A 83 -8.87 -0.82 10.67
C LEU A 83 -9.99 -0.30 11.58
N THR A 84 -11.24 -0.66 11.29
CA THR A 84 -12.43 -0.18 12.02
C THR A 84 -12.76 -1.05 13.25
N LYS A 85 -11.94 -2.07 13.54
CA LYS A 85 -12.20 -3.10 14.54
C LYS A 85 -11.20 -3.05 15.69
#